data_AF-A0A972MZZ2-F1
#
_entry.id   AF-A0A972MZZ2-F1
#
_cell.length_a   1.000
_cell.length_b   1.000
_cell.length_c   1.000
_cell.angle_alpha   90.00
_cell.angle_beta   90.00
_cell.angle_gamma   90.00
#
_symmetry.space_group_name_H-M   'P 1'
#
loop_
_entity.id
_entity.type
_entity.pdbx_description
1 polymer ?
#
loop_
_entity_poly.entity_id
_entity_poly.type
_entity_poly.pdbx_seq_one_letter_code
_entity_poly.pdbx_strand_id
1 'polypeptide(L)'
;MLNLINNLNIRKKLALLLIMPFSSLFFFAGLNLYTQYLTHQEAKSSIEYLELTTQIADLIHSVQQERGITAGYLGSSRTNFIVQLDNQRRQTDIKLAQVSYLLSPLMHDQIVANKIKILMSFTNEREQLRLAVDSGNLQAVGQLSYTHYTKGLNLLLSLSDVLQTRINNDVIARSNESLHALLYLQEYAGQERALLNKVFFSNDVSLSELTSINTTITLQDEMLNSFYKTAAPKFSQRLKSDLASAEIQKFLDIRISAINK
;
A
#
# COMPACT_ATOMS: atom_id res chain seq x y z
N MET A 1 -39.60 -47.49 24.94
CA MET A 1 -38.57 -46.55 25.43
C MET A 1 -38.77 -46.18 26.91
N LEU A 2 -39.98 -45.86 27.38
CA LEU A 2 -40.28 -45.51 28.78
C LEU A 2 -40.03 -46.64 29.82
N ASN A 3 -40.22 -47.92 29.46
CA ASN A 3 -39.96 -49.04 30.37
C ASN A 3 -38.47 -49.28 30.70
N LEU A 4 -37.55 -48.84 29.83
CA LEU A 4 -36.11 -48.94 30.08
C LEU A 4 -35.63 -47.94 31.13
N ILE A 5 -36.28 -46.78 31.19
CA ILE A 5 -35.95 -45.70 32.14
C ILE A 5 -36.49 -46.04 33.53
N ASN A 6 -37.65 -46.71 33.62
CA ASN A 6 -38.30 -47.02 34.90
C ASN A 6 -37.52 -47.98 35.79
N ASN A 7 -36.80 -48.95 35.21
CA ASN A 7 -36.04 -49.98 35.94
C ASN A 7 -34.61 -49.55 36.36
N LEU A 8 -34.25 -48.28 36.14
CA LEU A 8 -32.94 -47.75 36.50
C LEU A 8 -32.92 -47.25 37.96
N ASN A 9 -31.85 -47.58 38.70
CA ASN A 9 -31.58 -46.98 40.02
C ASN A 9 -31.60 -45.45 39.94
N ILE A 10 -32.08 -44.80 41.01
CA ILE A 10 -32.23 -43.32 41.12
C ILE A 10 -30.97 -42.57 40.64
N ARG A 11 -29.77 -43.07 40.99
CA ARG A 11 -28.48 -42.52 40.52
C ARG A 11 -28.35 -42.46 39.00
N LYS A 12 -28.79 -43.50 38.28
CA LYS A 12 -28.73 -43.57 36.82
C LYS A 12 -29.79 -42.68 36.16
N LYS A 13 -30.98 -42.54 36.76
CA LYS A 13 -32.02 -41.58 36.30
C LYS A 13 -31.52 -40.14 36.41
N LEU A 14 -30.89 -39.78 37.53
CA LEU A 14 -30.25 -38.47 37.72
C LEU A 14 -29.09 -38.25 36.73
N ALA A 15 -28.24 -39.26 36.50
CA ALA A 15 -27.17 -39.17 35.51
C ALA A 15 -27.70 -38.97 34.07
N LEU A 16 -28.78 -39.67 33.69
CA LEU A 16 -29.41 -39.52 32.37
C LEU A 16 -29.99 -38.10 32.17
N LEU A 17 -30.58 -37.52 33.23
CA LEU A 17 -31.11 -36.16 33.22
C LEU A 17 -30.00 -35.11 33.06
N LEU A 18 -28.79 -35.39 33.56
CA LEU A 18 -27.62 -34.54 33.42
C LEU A 18 -26.87 -34.73 32.09
N ILE A 19 -26.94 -35.91 31.46
CA ILE A 19 -26.27 -36.17 30.17
C ILE A 19 -26.72 -35.20 29.09
N MET A 20 -28.00 -34.85 29.03
CA MET A 20 -28.56 -33.96 28.00
C MET A 20 -28.04 -32.50 28.08
N PRO A 21 -28.00 -31.83 29.25
CA PRO A 21 -27.38 -30.51 29.36
C PRO A 21 -25.85 -30.57 29.21
N PHE A 22 -25.18 -31.61 29.72
CA PHE A 22 -23.73 -31.74 29.53
C PHE A 22 -23.34 -32.01 28.07
N SER A 23 -24.08 -32.83 27.33
CA SER A 23 -23.79 -33.08 25.91
C SER A 23 -23.94 -31.82 25.07
N SER A 24 -24.99 -31.03 25.32
CA SER A 24 -25.17 -29.70 24.70
C SER A 24 -24.00 -28.79 25.03
N LEU A 25 -23.57 -28.74 26.30
CA LEU A 25 -22.44 -27.93 26.73
C LEU A 25 -21.14 -28.35 26.04
N PHE A 26 -20.82 -29.65 25.99
CA PHE A 26 -19.64 -30.16 25.29
C PHE A 26 -19.71 -29.92 23.78
N PHE A 27 -20.88 -30.04 23.16
CA PHE A 27 -21.09 -29.76 21.75
C PHE A 27 -20.81 -28.29 21.43
N PHE A 28 -21.41 -27.35 22.18
CA PHE A 28 -21.16 -25.92 21.99
C PHE A 28 -19.72 -25.52 22.35
N ALA A 29 -19.12 -26.12 23.38
CA ALA A 29 -17.72 -25.89 23.71
C ALA A 29 -16.79 -26.37 22.59
N GLY A 30 -17.04 -27.56 22.01
CA GLY A 30 -16.30 -28.08 20.87
C GLY A 30 -16.45 -27.22 19.62
N LEU A 31 -17.68 -26.77 19.31
CA LEU A 31 -17.92 -25.81 18.22
C LEU A 31 -17.14 -24.51 18.44
N ASN A 32 -17.21 -23.93 19.63
CA ASN A 32 -16.48 -22.70 19.95
C ASN A 32 -14.96 -22.87 19.85
N LEU A 33 -14.40 -23.99 20.34
CA LEU A 33 -12.98 -24.30 20.22
C LEU A 33 -12.56 -24.46 18.75
N TYR A 34 -13.38 -25.13 17.94
CA TYR A 34 -13.12 -25.28 16.51
C TYR A 34 -13.16 -23.93 15.77
N THR A 35 -14.16 -23.09 16.04
CA THR A 35 -14.24 -21.74 15.49
C THR A 35 -13.04 -20.89 15.92
N GLN A 36 -12.67 -20.89 17.20
CA GLN A 36 -11.49 -20.16 17.68
C GLN A 36 -10.19 -20.65 17.03
N TYR A 37 -10.06 -21.96 16.80
CA TYR A 37 -8.92 -22.53 16.10
C TYR A 37 -8.83 -22.03 14.64
N LEU A 38 -9.95 -21.99 13.91
CA LEU A 38 -9.99 -21.43 12.56
C LEU A 38 -9.65 -19.94 12.54
N THR A 39 -10.25 -19.15 13.45
CA THR A 39 -9.93 -17.72 13.59
C THR A 39 -8.45 -17.47 13.89
N HIS A 40 -7.82 -18.33 14.71
CA HIS A 40 -6.39 -18.23 14.99
C HIS A 40 -5.53 -18.47 13.74
N GLN A 41 -5.88 -19.47 12.93
CA GLN A 41 -5.17 -19.76 11.67
C GLN A 41 -5.32 -18.62 10.65
N GLU A 42 -6.52 -18.04 10.52
CA GLU A 42 -6.78 -16.88 9.67
C GLU A 42 -6.01 -15.63 10.13
N ALA A 43 -5.93 -15.42 11.45
CA ALA A 43 -5.14 -14.32 12.02
C ALA A 43 -3.66 -14.47 11.70
N LYS A 44 -3.11 -15.69 11.78
CA LYS A 44 -1.71 -15.96 11.42
C LYS A 44 -1.42 -15.64 9.95
N SER A 45 -2.27 -16.11 9.04
CA SER A 45 -2.15 -15.79 7.61
C SER A 45 -2.27 -14.28 7.34
N SER A 46 -3.20 -13.60 8.02
CA SER A 46 -3.38 -12.14 7.91
C SER A 46 -2.13 -11.36 8.36
N ILE A 47 -1.39 -11.86 9.34
CA ILE A 47 -0.12 -11.25 9.79
C ILE A 47 0.97 -11.39 8.71
N GLU A 48 1.08 -12.55 8.07
CA GLU A 48 2.05 -12.77 6.99
C GLU A 48 1.77 -11.84 5.79
N TYR A 49 0.50 -11.68 5.41
CA TYR A 49 0.10 -10.70 4.38
C TYR A 49 0.35 -9.25 4.81
N LEU A 50 0.09 -8.90 6.06
CA LEU A 50 0.38 -7.57 6.58
C LEU A 50 1.87 -7.23 6.54
N GLU A 51 2.72 -8.17 6.94
CA GLU A 51 4.17 -8.01 6.89
C GLU A 51 4.62 -7.77 5.44
N LEU A 52 4.14 -8.58 4.50
CA LEU A 52 4.41 -8.39 3.08
C LEU A 52 3.92 -7.02 2.56
N THR A 53 2.69 -6.62 2.88
CA THR A 53 2.16 -5.31 2.45
C THR A 53 2.97 -4.15 3.05
N THR A 54 3.46 -4.28 4.28
CA THR A 54 4.35 -3.28 4.90
C THR A 54 5.67 -3.18 4.14
N GLN A 55 6.27 -4.31 3.75
CA GLN A 55 7.50 -4.31 2.94
C GLN A 55 7.29 -3.72 1.54
N ILE A 56 6.13 -3.99 0.93
CA ILE A 56 5.74 -3.37 -0.35
C ILE A 56 5.54 -1.86 -0.19
N ALA A 57 4.92 -1.40 0.90
CA ALA A 57 4.77 0.02 1.22
C ALA A 57 6.13 0.71 1.35
N ASP A 58 7.09 0.09 2.04
CA ASP A 58 8.45 0.59 2.18
C ASP A 58 9.19 0.68 0.84
N LEU A 59 8.97 -0.29 -0.06
CA LEU A 59 9.50 -0.27 -1.42
C LEU A 59 8.86 0.84 -2.25
N ILE A 60 7.53 0.99 -2.22
CA ILE A 60 6.81 2.10 -2.88
C ILE A 60 7.41 3.43 -2.45
N HIS A 61 7.57 3.65 -1.14
CA HIS A 61 8.16 4.88 -0.64
C HIS A 61 9.60 5.10 -1.15
N SER A 62 10.42 4.05 -1.18
CA SER A 62 11.80 4.12 -1.71
C SER A 62 11.82 4.50 -3.20
N VAL A 63 10.92 3.92 -4.00
CA VAL A 63 10.80 4.21 -5.43
C VAL A 63 10.27 5.63 -5.66
N GLN A 64 9.34 6.12 -4.83
CA GLN A 64 8.86 7.51 -4.86
C GLN A 64 10.02 8.50 -4.58
N GLN A 65 10.85 8.19 -3.59
CA GLN A 65 12.05 8.97 -3.27
C GLN A 65 13.07 8.94 -4.41
N GLU A 66 13.38 7.75 -4.96
CA GLU A 66 14.31 7.62 -6.08
C GLU A 66 13.84 8.41 -7.31
N ARG A 67 12.54 8.35 -7.64
CA ARG A 67 11.94 9.17 -8.72
C ARG A 67 12.13 10.66 -8.44
N GLY A 68 11.83 11.10 -7.22
CA GLY A 68 11.95 12.51 -6.82
C GLY A 68 13.38 13.04 -6.88
N ILE A 69 14.33 12.26 -6.34
CA ILE A 69 15.76 12.62 -6.35
C ILE A 69 16.32 12.57 -7.77
N THR A 70 15.91 11.60 -8.58
CA THR A 70 16.28 11.53 -10.02
C THR A 70 15.81 12.77 -10.77
N ALA A 71 14.57 13.22 -10.54
CA ALA A 71 14.06 14.44 -11.15
C ALA A 71 14.86 15.68 -10.70
N GLY A 72 15.26 15.77 -9.43
CA GLY A 72 16.12 16.83 -8.92
C GLY A 72 17.54 16.79 -9.51
N TYR A 73 18.15 15.61 -9.59
CA TYR A 73 19.46 15.38 -10.21
C TYR A 73 19.47 15.84 -11.66
N LEU A 74 18.49 15.39 -12.46
CA LEU A 74 18.35 15.78 -13.86
C LEU A 74 18.01 17.27 -14.01
N GLY A 75 17.12 17.81 -13.18
CA GLY A 75 16.75 19.23 -13.17
C GLY A 75 17.91 20.16 -12.79
N SER A 76 18.89 19.66 -12.05
CA SER A 76 20.15 20.37 -11.77
C SER A 76 21.22 20.18 -12.86
N SER A 77 20.87 19.64 -14.02
CA SER A 77 21.83 19.26 -15.06
C SER A 77 22.95 18.35 -14.53
N ARG A 78 22.61 17.42 -13.63
CA ARG A 78 23.52 16.46 -12.98
C ARG A 78 24.57 17.05 -12.04
N THR A 79 24.37 18.28 -11.56
CA THR A 79 25.33 18.96 -10.69
C THR A 79 25.05 18.76 -9.19
N ASN A 80 23.78 18.58 -8.81
CA ASN A 80 23.35 18.39 -7.43
C ASN A 80 22.71 17.00 -7.25
N PHE A 81 22.61 16.52 -6.02
CA PHE A 81 21.92 15.27 -5.64
C PHE A 81 22.63 13.95 -5.95
N ILE A 82 23.85 13.93 -6.50
CA ILE A 82 24.54 12.67 -6.87
C ILE A 82 24.71 11.70 -5.69
N VAL A 83 25.21 12.18 -4.54
CA VAL A 83 25.41 11.34 -3.34
C VAL A 83 24.09 10.82 -2.79
N GLN A 84 23.04 11.66 -2.81
CA GLN A 84 21.71 11.30 -2.34
C GLN A 84 21.06 10.27 -3.27
N LEU A 85 21.23 10.42 -4.59
CA LEU A 85 20.73 9.50 -5.59
C LEU A 85 21.39 8.13 -5.47
N ASP A 86 22.71 8.07 -5.34
CA ASP A 86 23.44 6.81 -5.16
C ASP A 86 23.05 6.09 -3.87
N ASN A 87 22.85 6.83 -2.78
CA ASN A 87 22.35 6.26 -1.53
C ASN A 87 20.94 5.69 -1.71
N GLN A 88 20.04 6.47 -2.29
CA GLN A 88 18.66 6.06 -2.52
C GLN A 88 18.56 4.83 -3.43
N ARG A 89 19.34 4.78 -4.52
CA ARG A 89 19.38 3.64 -5.44
C ARG A 89 19.70 2.34 -4.69
N ARG A 90 20.71 2.36 -3.81
CA ARG A 90 21.07 1.22 -2.96
C ARG A 90 19.94 0.83 -2.00
N GLN A 91 19.28 1.80 -1.37
CA GLN A 91 18.14 1.52 -0.49
C GLN A 91 16.98 0.87 -1.25
N THR A 92 16.67 1.36 -2.45
CA THR A 92 15.65 0.76 -3.32
C THR A 92 16.02 -0.66 -3.73
N ASP A 93 17.29 -0.92 -4.07
CA ASP A 93 17.74 -2.27 -4.44
C ASP A 93 17.61 -3.26 -3.27
N ILE A 94 17.95 -2.85 -2.06
CA ILE A 94 17.79 -3.69 -0.85
C ILE A 94 16.32 -4.05 -0.63
N LYS A 95 15.44 -3.05 -0.64
CA LYS A 95 14.00 -3.24 -0.43
C LYS A 95 13.37 -4.07 -1.54
N LEU A 96 13.80 -3.86 -2.78
CA LEU A 96 13.34 -4.65 -3.92
C LEU A 96 13.73 -6.12 -3.76
N ALA A 97 14.98 -6.41 -3.39
CA ALA A 97 15.44 -7.77 -3.16
C ALA A 97 14.65 -8.46 -2.02
N GLN A 98 14.37 -7.74 -0.93
CA GLN A 98 13.54 -8.22 0.17
C GLN A 98 12.12 -8.57 -0.28
N VAL A 99 11.45 -7.65 -0.99
CA VAL A 99 10.10 -7.87 -1.53
C VAL A 99 10.09 -9.02 -2.53
N SER A 100 11.06 -9.10 -3.44
CA SER A 100 11.16 -10.21 -4.39
C SER A 100 11.30 -11.57 -3.70
N TYR A 101 12.07 -11.64 -2.60
CA TYR A 101 12.20 -12.86 -1.79
C TYR A 101 10.85 -13.25 -1.16
N LEU A 102 10.16 -12.29 -0.53
CA LEU A 102 8.86 -12.53 0.13
C LEU A 102 7.73 -12.88 -0.84
N LEU A 103 7.82 -12.43 -2.10
CA LEU A 103 6.83 -12.76 -3.14
C LEU A 103 7.06 -14.14 -3.77
N SER A 104 8.25 -14.73 -3.65
CA SER A 104 8.57 -16.02 -4.28
C SER A 104 7.61 -17.16 -3.90
N PRO A 105 7.21 -17.35 -2.63
CA PRO A 105 6.25 -18.39 -2.25
C PRO A 105 4.84 -18.19 -2.86
N LEU A 106 4.46 -16.94 -3.13
CA LEU A 106 3.13 -16.58 -3.64
C LEU A 106 2.96 -16.83 -5.16
N MET A 107 4.00 -17.30 -5.84
CA MET A 107 3.97 -17.65 -7.26
C MET A 107 3.00 -18.79 -7.61
N HIS A 108 2.47 -19.50 -6.60
CA HIS A 108 1.45 -20.54 -6.76
C HIS A 108 0.02 -19.98 -6.86
N ASP A 109 -0.24 -18.76 -6.38
CA ASP A 109 -1.53 -18.07 -6.57
C ASP A 109 -1.54 -17.42 -7.96
N GLN A 110 -2.35 -17.94 -8.88
CA GLN A 110 -2.39 -17.49 -10.27
C GLN A 110 -2.72 -15.99 -10.43
N ILE A 111 -3.54 -15.43 -9.54
CA ILE A 111 -3.93 -14.00 -9.58
C ILE A 111 -2.73 -13.13 -9.22
N VAL A 112 -1.96 -13.53 -8.21
CA VAL A 112 -0.80 -12.79 -7.72
C VAL A 112 0.42 -13.03 -8.63
N ALA A 113 0.60 -14.25 -9.14
CA ALA A 113 1.75 -14.64 -9.95
C ALA A 113 1.92 -13.80 -11.23
N ASN A 114 0.82 -13.45 -11.91
CA ASN A 114 0.92 -12.59 -13.11
C ASN A 114 1.41 -11.17 -12.76
N LYS A 115 0.90 -10.59 -11.66
CA LYS A 115 1.34 -9.27 -11.19
C LYS A 115 2.80 -9.29 -10.75
N ILE A 116 3.23 -10.35 -10.06
CA ILE A 116 4.63 -10.54 -9.68
C ILE A 116 5.53 -10.62 -10.92
N LYS A 117 5.15 -11.40 -11.94
CA LYS A 117 5.93 -11.52 -13.19
C LYS A 117 6.10 -10.18 -13.89
N ILE A 118 5.02 -9.41 -14.01
CA ILE A 118 5.06 -8.07 -14.62
C ILE A 118 5.97 -7.14 -13.80
N LEU A 119 5.85 -7.16 -12.47
CA LEU A 119 6.69 -6.36 -11.58
C LEU A 119 8.17 -6.74 -11.71
N MET A 120 8.51 -8.03 -11.69
CA MET A 120 9.89 -8.49 -11.83
C MET A 120 10.50 -8.11 -13.18
N SER A 121 9.75 -8.31 -14.28
CA SER A 121 10.19 -7.90 -15.61
C SER A 121 10.48 -6.39 -15.65
N PHE A 122 9.58 -5.58 -15.08
CA PHE A 122 9.74 -4.14 -15.02
C PHE A 122 10.98 -3.74 -14.20
N THR A 123 11.22 -4.42 -13.07
CA THR A 123 12.38 -4.11 -12.21
C THR A 123 13.73 -4.48 -12.83
N ASN A 124 13.76 -5.37 -13.83
CA ASN A 124 15.00 -5.73 -14.54
C ASN A 124 15.49 -4.62 -15.47
N GLU A 125 14.60 -3.73 -15.92
CA GLU A 125 14.93 -2.60 -16.80
C GLU A 125 15.55 -1.41 -16.04
N ARG A 126 15.52 -1.43 -14.69
CA ARG A 126 15.92 -0.28 -13.86
C ARG A 126 17.37 0.14 -14.06
N GLU A 127 18.28 -0.82 -14.27
CA GLU A 127 19.70 -0.51 -14.41
C GLU A 127 19.98 0.22 -15.72
N GLN A 128 19.32 -0.19 -16.80
CA GLN A 128 19.39 0.49 -18.09
C GLN A 128 18.84 1.92 -17.98
N LEU A 129 17.74 2.11 -17.23
CA LEU A 129 17.23 3.44 -16.96
C LEU A 129 18.23 4.30 -16.17
N ARG A 130 18.84 3.77 -15.11
CA ARG A 130 19.82 4.49 -14.29
C ARG A 130 21.03 4.93 -15.11
N LEU A 131 21.55 4.05 -15.98
CA LEU A 131 22.61 4.40 -16.93
C LEU A 131 22.19 5.54 -17.87
N ALA A 132 20.96 5.50 -18.39
CA ALA A 132 20.43 6.58 -19.21
C ALA A 132 20.29 7.89 -18.41
N VAL A 133 19.88 7.83 -17.14
CA VAL A 133 19.78 9.00 -16.25
C VAL A 133 21.16 9.65 -16.09
N ASP A 134 22.19 8.84 -15.94
CA ASP A 134 23.55 9.30 -15.64
C ASP A 134 24.26 9.89 -16.87
N SER A 135 23.99 9.37 -18.07
CA SER A 135 24.76 9.71 -19.28
C SER A 135 23.94 10.17 -20.50
N GLY A 136 22.63 9.96 -20.49
CA GLY A 136 21.76 10.21 -21.65
C GLY A 136 21.49 11.70 -21.92
N ASN A 137 20.75 11.99 -22.98
CA ASN A 137 20.25 13.34 -23.21
C ASN A 137 19.26 13.76 -22.10
N LEU A 138 19.48 14.92 -21.49
CA LEU A 138 18.71 15.39 -20.31
C LEU A 138 17.20 15.45 -20.57
N GLN A 139 16.78 16.00 -21.70
CA GLN A 139 15.35 16.20 -22.00
C GLN A 139 14.66 14.86 -22.26
N ALA A 140 15.28 13.99 -23.06
CA ALA A 140 14.74 12.66 -23.36
C ALA A 140 14.64 11.80 -22.10
N VAL A 141 15.66 11.83 -21.24
CA VAL A 141 15.71 10.96 -20.06
C VAL A 141 14.83 11.46 -18.90
N GLY A 142 14.59 12.77 -18.79
CA GLY A 142 13.66 13.32 -17.80
C GLY A 142 12.26 12.70 -17.94
N GLN A 143 11.70 12.73 -19.16
CA GLN A 143 10.39 12.14 -19.41
C GLN A 143 10.42 10.60 -19.29
N LEU A 144 11.45 9.96 -19.84
CA LEU A 144 11.59 8.50 -19.78
C LEU A 144 11.62 7.98 -18.34
N SER A 145 12.44 8.59 -17.48
CA SER A 145 12.58 8.20 -16.08
C SER A 145 11.30 8.43 -15.28
N TYR A 146 10.65 9.58 -15.45
CA TYR A 146 9.38 9.85 -14.80
C TYR A 146 8.30 8.83 -15.18
N THR A 147 8.14 8.55 -16.48
CA THR A 147 7.17 7.57 -16.97
C THR A 147 7.47 6.18 -16.45
N HIS A 148 8.75 5.76 -16.45
CA HIS A 148 9.16 4.47 -15.93
C HIS A 148 8.81 4.35 -14.45
N TYR A 149 9.35 5.20 -13.58
CA TYR A 149 9.09 5.10 -12.14
C TYR A 149 7.60 5.14 -11.81
N THR A 150 6.81 6.00 -12.47
CA THR A 150 5.36 6.09 -12.26
C THR A 150 4.65 4.79 -12.65
N LYS A 151 5.04 4.14 -13.75
CA LYS A 151 4.52 2.82 -14.14
C LYS A 151 4.85 1.76 -13.09
N GLY A 152 6.09 1.75 -12.58
CA GLY A 152 6.52 0.84 -11.52
C GLY A 152 5.74 1.01 -10.22
N LEU A 153 5.50 2.27 -9.83
CA LEU A 153 4.70 2.60 -8.65
C LEU A 153 3.25 2.12 -8.78
N ASN A 154 2.63 2.32 -9.94
CA ASN A 154 1.27 1.82 -10.21
C ASN A 154 1.21 0.28 -10.16
N LEU A 155 2.24 -0.43 -10.63
CA LEU A 155 2.33 -1.88 -10.53
C LEU A 155 2.46 -2.35 -9.06
N LEU A 156 3.27 -1.66 -8.26
CA LEU A 156 3.44 -1.96 -6.84
C LEU A 156 2.16 -1.69 -6.04
N LEU A 157 1.52 -0.53 -6.26
CA LEU A 157 0.24 -0.18 -5.65
C LEU A 157 -0.84 -1.21 -6.00
N SER A 158 -0.93 -1.60 -7.28
CA SER A 158 -1.89 -2.61 -7.73
C SER A 158 -1.60 -4.02 -7.22
N LEU A 159 -0.34 -4.37 -6.93
CA LEU A 159 0.01 -5.61 -6.23
C LEU A 159 -0.45 -5.54 -4.77
N SER A 160 -0.20 -4.41 -4.11
CA SER A 160 -0.66 -4.14 -2.76
C SER A 160 -2.18 -4.31 -2.65
N ASP A 161 -2.94 -3.81 -3.64
CA ASP A 161 -4.42 -3.87 -3.62
C ASP A 161 -4.93 -5.31 -3.63
N VAL A 162 -4.26 -6.20 -4.38
CA VAL A 162 -4.62 -7.62 -4.40
C VAL A 162 -4.31 -8.28 -3.05
N LEU A 163 -3.15 -7.97 -2.47
CA LEU A 163 -2.75 -8.54 -1.18
C LEU A 163 -3.67 -8.09 -0.04
N GLN A 164 -4.18 -6.86 -0.10
CA GLN A 164 -5.16 -6.36 0.85
C GLN A 164 -6.44 -7.23 0.89
N THR A 165 -6.88 -7.78 -0.24
CA THR A 165 -8.05 -8.68 -0.29
C THR A 165 -7.84 -10.03 0.40
N ARG A 166 -6.61 -10.34 0.85
CA ARG A 166 -6.25 -11.57 1.56
C ARG A 166 -6.19 -11.40 3.07
N ILE A 167 -6.36 -10.17 3.57
CA ILE A 167 -6.37 -9.87 5.00
C ILE A 167 -7.81 -10.03 5.52
N ASN A 168 -8.07 -11.09 6.28
CA ASN A 168 -9.42 -11.47 6.74
C ASN A 168 -9.78 -10.90 8.13
N ASN A 169 -8.84 -10.26 8.82
CA ASN A 169 -9.10 -9.62 10.10
C ASN A 169 -9.50 -8.15 9.90
N ASP A 170 -10.72 -7.77 10.29
CA ASP A 170 -11.28 -6.43 10.07
C ASP A 170 -10.41 -5.28 10.63
N VAL A 171 -9.81 -5.47 11.81
CA VAL A 171 -8.99 -4.42 12.45
C VAL A 171 -7.69 -4.21 11.67
N ILE A 172 -7.07 -5.31 11.23
CA ILE A 172 -5.85 -5.27 10.41
C ILE A 172 -6.19 -4.72 9.02
N ALA A 173 -7.28 -5.18 8.40
CA ALA A 173 -7.74 -4.74 7.09
C ALA A 173 -7.98 -3.23 7.06
N ARG A 174 -8.66 -2.67 8.06
CA ARG A 174 -8.87 -1.21 8.19
C ARG A 174 -7.57 -0.44 8.36
N SER A 175 -6.64 -0.96 9.15
CA SER A 175 -5.33 -0.32 9.33
C SER A 175 -4.53 -0.33 8.02
N ASN A 176 -4.56 -1.44 7.30
CA ASN A 176 -3.94 -1.59 5.99
C ASN A 176 -4.59 -0.68 4.94
N GLU A 177 -5.91 -0.52 4.95
CA GLU A 177 -6.63 0.41 4.08
C GLU A 177 -6.18 1.86 4.29
N SER A 178 -5.96 2.27 5.54
CA SER A 178 -5.41 3.59 5.84
C SER A 178 -3.98 3.76 5.32
N LEU A 179 -3.13 2.74 5.43
CA LEU A 179 -1.79 2.77 4.86
C LEU A 179 -1.84 2.90 3.33
N HIS A 180 -2.71 2.12 2.68
CA HIS A 180 -2.96 2.19 1.24
C HIS A 180 -3.38 3.59 0.78
N ALA A 181 -4.38 4.17 1.45
CA ALA A 181 -4.85 5.51 1.14
C ALA A 181 -3.70 6.54 1.26
N LEU A 182 -2.82 6.40 2.25
CA LEU A 182 -1.66 7.28 2.41
C LEU A 182 -0.63 7.11 1.28
N LEU A 183 -0.36 5.88 0.83
CA LEU A 183 0.58 5.60 -0.28
C LEU A 183 0.07 6.19 -1.60
N TYR A 184 -1.23 6.03 -1.89
CA TYR A 184 -1.85 6.63 -3.07
C TYR A 184 -1.88 8.16 -2.97
N LEU A 185 -2.19 8.73 -1.80
CA LEU A 185 -2.11 10.17 -1.57
C LEU A 185 -0.71 10.71 -1.88
N GLN A 186 0.34 10.05 -1.38
CA GLN A 186 1.74 10.41 -1.66
C GLN A 186 2.06 10.31 -3.15
N GLU A 187 1.54 9.29 -3.84
CA GLU A 187 1.75 9.13 -5.27
C GLU A 187 1.09 10.25 -6.07
N TYR A 188 -0.17 10.56 -5.79
CA TYR A 188 -0.89 11.64 -6.47
C TYR A 188 -0.26 13.01 -6.17
N ALA A 189 0.15 13.29 -4.93
CA ALA A 189 0.91 14.50 -4.62
C ALA A 189 2.24 14.57 -5.41
N GLY A 190 2.91 13.42 -5.60
CA GLY A 190 4.10 13.30 -6.43
C GLY A 190 3.85 13.61 -7.91
N GLN A 191 2.71 13.17 -8.45
CA GLN A 191 2.28 13.47 -9.82
C GLN A 191 1.87 14.93 -10.01
N GLU A 192 1.15 15.50 -9.04
CA GLU A 192 0.81 16.93 -9.02
C GLU A 192 2.08 17.77 -9.08
N ARG A 193 3.07 17.47 -8.24
CA ARG A 193 4.37 18.17 -8.26
C ARG A 193 5.02 18.12 -9.65
N ALA A 194 4.98 16.99 -10.33
CA ALA A 194 5.56 16.84 -11.66
C ALA A 194 4.81 17.68 -12.72
N LEU A 195 3.47 17.68 -12.66
CA LEU A 195 2.62 18.50 -13.53
C LEU A 195 2.85 20.00 -13.30
N LEU A 196 2.88 20.44 -12.03
CA LEU A 196 3.12 21.83 -11.67
C LEU A 196 4.51 22.29 -12.12
N ASN A 197 5.55 21.48 -11.92
CA ASN A 197 6.89 21.78 -12.41
C ASN A 197 6.91 21.97 -13.93
N LYS A 198 6.19 21.14 -14.67
CA LYS A 198 6.06 21.28 -16.12
C LYS A 198 5.48 22.64 -16.51
N VAL A 199 4.38 23.05 -15.87
CA VAL A 199 3.73 24.36 -16.07
C VAL A 199 4.68 25.53 -15.76
N PHE A 200 5.45 25.43 -14.68
CA PHE A 200 6.43 26.46 -14.34
C PHE A 200 7.58 26.55 -15.34
N PHE A 201 8.01 25.43 -15.92
CA PHE A 201 9.05 25.42 -16.95
C PHE A 201 8.53 25.93 -18.31
N SER A 202 7.30 25.60 -18.71
CA SER A 202 6.70 26.10 -19.95
C SER A 202 6.24 27.55 -19.86
N ASN A 203 5.97 28.05 -18.64
CA ASN A 203 5.33 29.34 -18.37
C ASN A 203 3.97 29.51 -19.09
N ASP A 204 3.33 28.40 -19.41
CA ASP A 204 2.03 28.30 -20.06
C ASP A 204 1.37 27.01 -19.57
N VAL A 205 0.04 26.99 -19.51
CA VAL A 205 -0.74 25.83 -19.08
C VAL A 205 -1.79 25.48 -20.13
N SER A 206 -1.66 24.30 -20.71
CA SER A 206 -2.66 23.80 -21.64
C SER A 206 -3.92 23.33 -20.89
N LEU A 207 -5.07 23.33 -21.57
CA LEU A 207 -6.32 22.79 -21.02
C LEU A 207 -6.19 21.33 -20.54
N SER A 208 -5.36 20.54 -21.24
CA SER A 208 -5.09 19.15 -20.87
C SER A 208 -4.28 19.05 -19.57
N GLU A 209 -3.33 19.96 -19.35
CA GLU A 209 -2.56 20.02 -18.11
C GLU A 209 -3.41 20.49 -16.94
N LEU A 210 -4.25 21.52 -17.12
CA LEU A 210 -5.22 21.94 -16.09
C LEU A 210 -6.16 20.80 -15.71
N THR A 211 -6.67 20.06 -16.69
CA THR A 211 -7.52 18.88 -16.45
C THR A 211 -6.78 17.84 -15.63
N SER A 212 -5.54 17.52 -16.01
CA SER A 212 -4.71 16.55 -15.30
C SER A 212 -4.43 16.97 -13.86
N ILE A 213 -4.09 18.25 -13.63
CA ILE A 213 -3.86 18.81 -12.29
C ILE A 213 -5.12 18.68 -11.43
N ASN A 214 -6.28 19.11 -11.93
CA ASN A 214 -7.54 19.03 -11.20
C ASN A 214 -7.95 17.58 -10.91
N THR A 215 -7.76 16.66 -11.86
CA THR A 215 -7.96 15.21 -11.62
C THR A 215 -7.05 14.71 -10.51
N THR A 216 -5.76 15.05 -10.53
CA THR A 216 -4.82 14.62 -9.50
C THR A 216 -5.16 15.20 -8.12
N ILE A 217 -5.60 16.46 -8.04
CA ILE A 217 -6.09 17.07 -6.78
C ILE A 217 -7.32 16.32 -6.25
N THR A 218 -8.27 16.01 -7.13
CA THR A 218 -9.49 15.28 -6.76
C THR A 218 -9.14 13.88 -6.20
N LEU A 219 -8.21 13.17 -6.84
CA LEU A 219 -7.73 11.87 -6.38
C LEU A 219 -7.02 11.96 -5.01
N GLN A 220 -6.30 13.05 -4.73
CA GLN A 220 -5.73 13.29 -3.39
C GLN A 220 -6.82 13.47 -2.34
N ASP A 221 -7.86 14.26 -2.64
CA ASP A 221 -8.98 14.49 -1.72
C ASP A 221 -9.75 13.19 -1.44
N GLU A 222 -9.94 12.34 -2.45
CA GLU A 222 -10.54 11.00 -2.31
C GLU A 222 -9.71 10.12 -1.37
N MET A 223 -8.38 10.10 -1.54
CA MET A 223 -7.49 9.31 -0.69
C MET A 223 -7.41 9.85 0.74
N LEU A 224 -7.42 11.17 0.93
CA LEU A 224 -7.53 11.79 2.25
C LEU A 224 -8.82 11.38 2.96
N ASN A 225 -9.95 11.41 2.25
CA ASN A 225 -11.23 11.00 2.80
C ASN A 225 -11.23 9.51 3.17
N SER A 226 -10.65 8.65 2.32
CA SER A 226 -10.48 7.22 2.62
C SER A 226 -9.62 7.01 3.87
N PHE A 227 -8.49 7.70 3.95
CA PHE A 227 -7.59 7.67 5.12
C PHE A 227 -8.32 8.03 6.41
N TYR A 228 -9.05 9.15 6.43
CA TYR A 228 -9.73 9.60 7.66
C TYR A 228 -10.88 8.69 8.10
N LYS A 229 -11.48 7.90 7.19
CA LYS A 229 -12.51 6.91 7.54
C LYS A 229 -11.93 5.65 8.20
N THR A 230 -10.70 5.31 7.87
CA THR A 230 -10.11 3.99 8.17
C THR A 230 -9.03 4.09 9.25
N ALA A 231 -8.26 5.18 9.28
CA ALA A 231 -7.15 5.41 10.20
C ALA A 231 -7.59 5.53 11.66
N ALA A 232 -6.71 5.08 12.56
CA ALA A 232 -6.88 5.32 13.99
C ALA A 232 -6.82 6.84 14.31
N PRO A 233 -7.54 7.33 15.34
CA PRO A 233 -7.62 8.76 15.64
C PRO A 233 -6.27 9.47 15.78
N LYS A 234 -5.28 8.80 16.37
CA LYS A 234 -3.90 9.30 16.52
C LYS A 234 -3.26 9.64 15.16
N PHE A 235 -3.41 8.77 14.16
CA PHE A 235 -2.84 8.98 12.83
C PHE A 235 -3.61 10.04 12.04
N SER A 236 -4.94 10.06 12.15
CA SER A 236 -5.78 11.11 11.57
C SER A 236 -5.42 12.50 12.12
N GLN A 237 -5.21 12.62 13.43
CA GLN A 237 -4.80 13.88 14.06
C GLN A 237 -3.40 14.29 13.62
N ARG A 238 -2.47 13.33 13.52
CA ARG A 238 -1.12 13.59 13.03
C ARG A 238 -1.13 14.13 11.60
N LEU A 239 -1.82 13.46 10.68
CA LEU A 239 -1.90 13.90 9.28
C LEU A 239 -2.55 15.28 9.15
N LYS A 240 -3.62 15.57 9.91
CA LYS A 240 -4.23 16.90 9.95
C LYS A 240 -3.24 17.98 10.39
N SER A 241 -2.43 17.70 11.41
CA SER A 241 -1.40 18.62 11.87
C SER A 241 -0.32 18.84 10.81
N ASP A 242 0.13 17.77 10.16
CA ASP A 242 1.19 17.85 9.14
C ASP A 242 0.70 18.63 7.90
N LEU A 243 -0.56 18.46 7.49
CA LEU A 243 -1.19 19.21 6.39
C LEU A 243 -1.52 20.67 6.73
N ALA A 244 -1.59 21.03 8.01
CA ALA A 244 -1.79 22.40 8.47
C ALA A 244 -0.47 23.19 8.60
N SER A 245 0.66 22.57 8.29
CA SER A 245 1.99 23.20 8.36
C SER A 245 2.13 24.39 7.39
N ALA A 246 3.03 25.31 7.73
CA ALA A 246 3.29 26.51 6.93
C ALA A 246 3.86 26.15 5.54
N GLU A 247 4.64 25.07 5.47
CA GLU A 247 5.21 24.54 4.23
C GLU A 247 4.11 24.09 3.25
N ILE A 248 3.07 23.43 3.76
CA ILE A 248 1.93 23.00 2.94
C ILE A 248 1.10 24.20 2.51
N GLN A 249 0.86 25.19 3.37
CA GLN A 249 0.15 26.41 2.96
C GLN A 249 0.88 27.12 1.81
N LYS A 250 2.21 27.26 1.91
CA LYS A 250 3.03 27.82 0.84
C LYS A 250 2.94 27.01 -0.47
N PHE A 251 2.89 25.67 -0.38
CA PHE A 251 2.66 24.83 -1.55
C PHE A 251 1.29 25.07 -2.19
N LEU A 252 0.23 25.22 -1.38
CA LEU A 252 -1.12 25.52 -1.88
C LEU A 252 -1.18 26.87 -2.61
N ASP A 253 -0.46 27.88 -2.12
CA ASP A 253 -0.34 29.18 -2.79
C ASP A 253 0.34 29.06 -4.17
N ILE A 254 1.42 28.25 -4.24
CA ILE A 254 2.14 27.95 -5.49
C ILE A 254 1.20 27.23 -6.47
N ARG A 255 0.43 26.25 -5.99
CA ARG A 255 -0.56 25.52 -6.79
C ARG A 255 -1.60 26.45 -7.39
N ILE A 256 -2.20 27.33 -6.59
CA ILE A 256 -3.19 28.31 -7.06
C ILE A 256 -2.58 29.23 -8.13
N SER A 257 -1.33 29.67 -7.90
CA SER A 257 -0.61 30.51 -8.85
C SER A 257 -0.34 29.81 -10.19
N ALA A 258 -0.14 28.49 -10.21
CA ALA A 258 0.04 27.71 -11.44
C ALA A 258 -1.26 27.53 -12.21
N ILE A 259 -2.38 27.35 -11.50
CA ILE A 259 -3.71 27.12 -12.10
C ILE A 259 -4.28 28.41 -12.72
N ASN A 260 -3.92 29.57 -12.16
CA ASN A 260 -4.43 30.88 -12.58
C ASN A 260 -3.56 31.59 -13.63
N LYS A 261 -2.49 30.96 -14.13
CA LYS A 261 -1.69 31.47 -15.24
C LYS A 261 -2.40 31.28 -16.56
#